data_AF-A0A4S8KLQ9-F1
#
_entry.id   AF-A0A4S8KLQ9-F1
#
_cell.length_a   1.000
_cell.length_b   1.000
_cell.length_c   1.000
_cell.angle_alpha   90.00
_cell.angle_beta   90.00
_cell.angle_gamma   90.00
#
_symmetry.space_group_name_H-M   'P 1'
#
loop_
_entity.id
_entity.type
_entity.pdbx_description
1 polymer ?
#
loop_
_entity_poly.entity_id
_entity_poly.type
_entity_poly.pdbx_seq_one_letter_code
_entity_poly.pdbx_strand_id
1 'polypeptide(L)' 'VFCKPHIDAKNVALGLCMIFVYGHFDHSQKCWLVIWEAGIALELPPGVFLLYPSSLFIHFNIDL' A
#
# COMPACT_ATOMS: atom_id res chain seq x y z
N VAL A 1 3.88 -10.75 3.55
CA VAL A 1 4.31 -10.68 2.13
C VAL A 1 5.04 -9.36 1.96
N PHE A 2 6.20 -9.35 1.31
CA PHE A 2 6.98 -8.13 1.06
C PHE A 2 6.98 -7.86 -0.45
N CYS A 3 6.33 -6.78 -0.87
CA CYS A 3 6.28 -6.34 -2.25
C CYS A 3 7.38 -5.31 -2.48
N LYS A 4 8.19 -5.52 -3.52
CA LYS A 4 9.19 -4.54 -3.97
C LYS A 4 8.51 -3.32 -4.62
N PRO A 5 9.20 -2.17 -4.74
CA PRO A 5 8.68 -1.00 -5.46
C PRO A 5 8.19 -1.36 -6.87
N HIS A 6 6.92 -1.08 -7.16
CA HIS A 6 6.29 -1.35 -8.45
C HIS A 6 5.08 -0.44 -8.69
N ILE A 7 4.54 -0.50 -9.91
CA ILE A 7 3.24 0.05 -10.29
C ILE A 7 2.35 -1.09 -10.81
N ASP A 8 1.03 -0.93 -10.64
CA ASP A 8 0.06 -1.84 -11.24
C ASP A 8 -0.29 -1.38 -12.66
N ALA A 9 0.66 -1.44 -13.58
CA ALA A 9 0.53 -0.88 -14.94
C ALA A 9 -0.65 -1.42 -15.77
N LYS A 10 -1.27 -2.53 -15.34
CA LYS A 10 -2.43 -3.13 -16.01
C LYS A 10 -3.78 -2.62 -15.48
N ASN A 11 -3.80 -1.88 -14.38
CA ASN A 11 -5.01 -1.28 -13.85
C ASN A 11 -5.41 -0.06 -14.69
N VAL A 12 -6.71 0.27 -14.69
CA VAL A 12 -7.21 1.50 -15.32
C VAL A 12 -6.54 2.70 -14.65
N ALA A 13 -5.96 3.61 -15.43
CA ALA A 13 -5.12 4.69 -14.92
C ALA A 13 -5.77 5.52 -13.79
N LEU A 14 -7.07 5.82 -13.92
CA LEU A 14 -7.85 6.54 -12.91
C LEU A 14 -8.73 5.62 -12.03
N GLY A 15 -8.55 4.30 -12.15
CA GLY A 15 -9.20 3.33 -11.29
C GLY A 15 -8.57 3.30 -9.90
N LEU A 16 -9.34 2.86 -8.91
CA LEU A 16 -8.85 2.67 -7.55
C LEU A 16 -8.63 1.18 -7.29
N CYS A 17 -7.44 0.84 -6.79
CA CYS A 17 -7.19 -0.45 -6.17
C CYS A 17 -7.65 -0.38 -4.71
N MET A 18 -8.28 -1.44 -4.22
CA MET A 18 -8.69 -1.57 -2.83
C MET A 18 -7.91 -2.71 -2.19
N ILE A 19 -7.18 -2.40 -1.12
CA ILE A 19 -6.51 -3.42 -0.30
C ILE A 19 -7.27 -3.58 1.02
N PHE A 20 -7.39 -4.83 1.48
CA PHE A 20 -7.85 -5.15 2.82
C PHE A 20 -6.69 -5.69 3.64
N VAL A 21 -6.44 -5.05 4.78
CA VAL A 21 -5.31 -5.41 5.65
C VAL A 21 -5.78 -6.43 6.66
N TYR A 22 -5.33 -7.67 6.52
CA TYR A 22 -5.75 -8.79 7.37
C TYR A 22 -4.58 -9.36 8.18
N GLY A 23 -4.87 -9.78 9.41
CA GLY A 23 -3.94 -10.53 10.25
C GLY A 23 -3.84 -9.98 11.67
N HIS A 24 -2.87 -10.51 12.43
CA HIS A 24 -2.53 -10.05 13.76
C HIS A 24 -1.05 -9.67 13.80
N PHE A 25 -0.78 -8.37 13.92
CA PHE A 25 0.57 -7.82 13.97
C PHE A 25 0.56 -6.45 14.67
N ASP A 26 1.73 -6.01 15.11
CA ASP A 26 1.94 -4.64 15.58
C ASP A 26 2.08 -3.71 14.37
N HIS A 27 1.02 -2.94 14.09
CA HIS A 27 0.96 -2.06 12.93
C HIS A 27 1.89 -0.85 13.03
N SER A 28 2.38 -0.52 14.23
CA SER A 28 3.38 0.54 14.39
C SER A 28 4.74 0.14 13.81
N GLN A 29 5.03 -1.17 13.73
CA GLN A 29 6.30 -1.72 13.25
C GLN A 29 6.19 -2.39 11.88
N LYS A 30 4.97 -2.75 11.43
CA LYS A 30 4.79 -3.61 10.24
C LYS A 30 3.67 -3.12 9.34
N CYS A 31 3.74 -3.55 8.08
CA CYS A 31 2.69 -3.33 7.09
C CYS A 31 2.48 -1.85 6.74
N TRP A 32 3.54 -1.06 6.74
CA TRP A 32 3.48 0.31 6.23
C TRP A 32 3.43 0.29 4.71
N LEU A 33 2.57 1.12 4.10
CA LEU A 33 2.54 1.31 2.65
C LEU A 33 3.22 2.62 2.27
N VAL A 34 4.23 2.54 1.42
CA VAL A 34 4.88 3.71 0.85
C VAL A 34 4.24 4.03 -0.49
N ILE A 35 3.90 5.30 -0.71
CA ILE A 35 3.51 5.85 -2.01
C ILE A 35 4.58 6.88 -2.39
N TRP A 36 5.46 6.48 -3.30
CA TRP A 36 6.77 7.12 -3.50
C TRP A 36 6.66 8.55 -4.03
N GLU A 37 5.93 8.77 -5.12
CA GLU A 37 5.79 10.10 -5.73
C GLU A 37 5.02 11.08 -4.82
N ALA A 38 4.16 10.56 -3.95
CA ALA A 38 3.46 11.35 -2.94
C ALA A 38 4.36 11.68 -1.73
N GLY A 39 5.51 11.01 -1.57
CA GLY A 39 6.42 11.22 -0.46
C GLY A 39 5.83 10.82 0.90
N ILE A 40 4.85 9.90 0.90
CA ILE A 40 4.15 9.47 2.11
C ILE A 40 4.39 7.99 2.40
N ALA A 41 4.45 7.66 3.68
CA ALA A 41 4.34 6.31 4.21
C ALA A 41 3.12 6.27 5.13
N LEU A 42 2.24 5.30 4.90
CA LEU A 42 0.98 5.13 5.60
C LEU A 42 1.07 3.93 6.52
N GLU A 43 0.77 4.13 7.79
CA GLU A 43 0.55 3.05 8.75
C GLU A 43 -0.78 2.36 8.43
N LEU A 44 -0.76 1.02 8.33
CA LEU A 44 -1.97 0.25 8.02
C LEU A 44 -2.31 -0.75 9.13
N PRO A 45 -3.25 -0.39 10.04
CA PRO A 45 -3.75 -1.30 11.06
C PRO A 45 -4.51 -2.50 10.45
N PRO A 46 -4.50 -3.67 11.11
CA PRO A 46 -5.39 -4.76 10.75
C PRO A 46 -6.87 -4.35 10.75
N GLY A 47 -7.62 -4.78 9.75
CA GLY A 47 -9.06 -4.55 9.63
C GLY A 47 -9.45 -3.33 8.80
N VAL A 48 -8.49 -2.57 8.25
CA VAL A 48 -8.78 -1.40 7.43
C VAL A 48 -8.82 -1.72 5.94
N PHE A 49 -9.56 -0.89 5.20
CA PHE A 49 -9.51 -0.81 3.75
C PHE A 49 -8.76 0.47 3.34
N LEU A 50 -7.86 0.35 2.37
CA LEU A 50 -7.23 1.50 1.72
C LEU A 50 -7.56 1.47 0.23
N LEU A 51 -7.97 2.62 -0.30
CA LEU A 51 -8.18 2.83 -1.73
C LEU A 51 -7.17 3.85 -2.27
N TYR A 52 -6.49 3.51 -3.36
CA TYR A 52 -5.56 4.42 -4.04
C TYR A 52 -5.38 4.04 -5.51
N PRO A 53 -4.97 4.97 -6.40
CA PRO A 53 -4.76 4.69 -7.81
C PRO A 53 -3.39 4.00 -8.04
N SER A 54 -3.35 2.68 -7.88
CA SER A 54 -2.10 1.88 -7.88
C SER A 54 -1.36 1.84 -9.21
N SER A 55 -2.00 2.21 -10.32
CA SER A 55 -1.36 2.37 -11.63
C SER A 55 -0.57 3.67 -11.78
N LEU A 56 -0.84 4.70 -10.97
CA LEU A 56 -0.23 6.02 -11.10
C LEU A 56 1.03 6.21 -10.25
N PHE A 57 1.16 5.45 -9.17
CA PHE A 57 2.20 5.67 -8.16
C PHE A 57 2.99 4.41 -7.90
N ILE A 58 4.31 4.56 -7.78
CA ILE A 58 5.17 3.51 -7.26
C ILE A 58 4.80 3.28 -5.80
N HIS A 59 4.45 2.04 -5.49
CA HIS A 59 4.04 1.64 -4.16
C HIS A 59 4.67 0.32 -3.74
N PHE A 60 4.86 0.16 -2.43
CA PHE A 60 5.46 -1.03 -1.82
C PHE A 60 5.21 -1.02 -0.32
N ASN A 61 5.37 -2.17 0.32
CA ASN A 61 5.24 -2.27 1.77
C ASN A 61 6.59 -2.43 2.46
N ILE A 62 6.70 -1.86 3.65
CA ILE A 62 7.87 -1.98 4.52
C ILE A 62 7.44 -2.32 5.94
N ASP A 63 8.38 -2.90 6.69
CA ASP A 63 8.34 -2.99 8.14
C ASP A 63 9.41 -2.00 8.66
N LEU A 64 9.07 -1.22 9.69
CA LEU A 64 9.96 -0.22 10.32
C LEU A 64 10.69 -0.82 11.52
#